data_AF-A0A842MXE3-F1
#
_entry.id   AF-A0A842MXE3-F1
#
_cell.length_a   1.000
_cell.length_b   1.000
_cell.length_c   1.000
_cell.angle_alpha   90.00
_cell.angle_beta   90.00
_cell.angle_gamma   90.00
#
_symmetry.space_group_name_H-M   'P 1'
#
loop_
_entity.id
_entity.type
_entity.pdbx_description
1 polymer ?
#
loop_
_entity_poly.entity_id
_entity_poly.type
_entity_poly.pdbx_seq_one_letter_code
_entity_poly.pdbx_strand_id
1 'polypeptide(L)'
;ESAADYFYKWASNRYPPEEILPTLNFAQRCADILIKDLGSQGSRSMEVYVSHDTWVMALMYHWFGMGPPRDWVRFMDGFVLQIKGPKFKAFTGDSEIDLHLPHWWSP
;
A
#
# COMPACT_ATOMS: atom_id res chain seq x y z
N GLU A 1 0.95 -8.34 21.51
CA GLU A 1 0.06 -7.51 20.65
C GLU A 1 -0.09 -8.24 19.32
N SER A 2 -1.29 -8.29 18.74
CA SER A 2 -1.44 -8.86 17.38
C SER A 2 -0.98 -7.84 16.32
N ALA A 3 -0.59 -8.32 15.13
CA ALA A 3 -0.22 -7.42 14.04
C ALA A 3 -1.37 -6.45 13.66
N ALA A 4 -2.62 -6.93 13.74
CA ALA A 4 -3.81 -6.11 13.55
C ALA A 4 -3.96 -5.01 14.62
N ASP A 5 -3.76 -5.34 15.89
CA ASP A 5 -3.81 -4.35 16.99
C ASP A 5 -2.75 -3.26 16.80
N TYR A 6 -1.52 -3.67 16.47
CA TYR A 6 -0.42 -2.77 16.16
C TYR A 6 -0.79 -1.84 15.00
N PHE A 7 -1.29 -2.41 13.90
CA PHE A 7 -1.71 -1.63 12.73
C PHE A 7 -2.82 -0.63 13.08
N TYR A 8 -3.83 -1.01 13.85
CA TYR A 8 -4.89 -0.07 14.22
C TYR A 8 -4.38 1.07 15.10
N LYS A 9 -3.46 0.80 16.03
CA LYS A 9 -2.80 1.87 16.81
C LYS A 9 -1.98 2.79 15.91
N TRP A 10 -1.28 2.22 14.94
CA TRP A 10 -0.47 2.98 14.00
C TRP A 10 -1.34 3.82 13.04
N ALA A 11 -2.39 3.24 12.46
CA ALA A 11 -3.34 3.92 11.59
C ALA A 11 -4.14 5.02 12.29
N SER A 12 -4.32 4.90 13.62
CA SER A 12 -4.95 5.93 14.46
C SER A 12 -3.97 6.94 15.07
N ASN A 13 -2.71 6.97 14.61
CA ASN A 13 -1.66 7.88 15.09
C ASN A 13 -1.43 7.81 16.60
N ARG A 14 -1.52 6.62 17.20
CA ARG A 14 -1.25 6.42 18.64
C ARG A 14 0.23 6.28 18.97
N TYR A 15 1.10 6.19 17.96
CA TYR A 15 2.55 6.20 18.14
C TYR A 15 3.10 7.60 17.80
N PRO A 16 4.10 8.09 18.54
CA PRO A 16 4.75 9.37 18.23
C PRO A 16 5.38 9.37 16.83
N PRO A 17 5.23 10.45 16.05
CA PRO A 17 5.77 10.52 14.68
C PRO A 17 7.30 10.49 14.62
N GLU A 18 7.97 10.82 15.72
CA GLU A 18 9.42 10.71 15.90
C GLU A 18 9.90 9.26 16.10
N GLU A 19 9.03 8.35 16.52
CA GLU A 19 9.34 6.92 16.67
C GLU A 19 8.97 6.12 15.42
N ILE A 20 7.81 6.43 14.83
CA ILE A 20 7.34 5.78 13.61
C ILE A 20 6.64 6.78 12.71
N LEU A 21 6.98 6.71 11.42
CA LEU A 21 6.34 7.54 10.41
C LEU A 21 4.82 7.30 10.43
N PRO A 22 3.97 8.35 10.42
CA PRO A 22 2.52 8.17 10.32
C PRO A 22 2.15 7.29 9.11
N THR A 23 1.16 6.42 9.27
CA THR A 23 0.80 5.43 8.24
C THR A 23 0.54 6.03 6.86
N LEU A 24 -0.14 7.18 6.80
CA LEU A 24 -0.42 7.87 5.55
C LEU A 24 0.87 8.36 4.89
N ASN A 25 1.76 8.97 5.66
CA ASN A 25 3.05 9.46 5.17
C ASN A 25 3.92 8.30 4.69
N PHE A 26 3.86 7.14 5.34
CA PHE A 26 4.50 5.92 4.87
C PHE A 26 3.95 5.50 3.49
N ALA A 27 2.64 5.41 3.36
CA ALA A 27 2.00 5.03 2.10
C ALA A 27 2.27 6.03 0.95
N GLN A 28 2.32 7.33 1.24
CA GLN A 28 2.69 8.38 0.29
C GLN A 28 4.14 8.24 -0.17
N ARG A 29 5.10 8.04 0.74
CA ARG A 29 6.50 7.83 0.36
C ARG A 29 6.69 6.59 -0.51
N CYS A 30 5.97 5.50 -0.23
CA CYS A 30 6.00 4.31 -1.08
C CYS A 30 5.44 4.58 -2.48
N ALA A 31 4.38 5.40 -2.60
CA ALA A 31 3.84 5.81 -3.88
C ALA A 31 4.86 6.64 -4.68
N ASP A 32 5.54 7.59 -4.05
CA ASP A 32 6.58 8.40 -4.69
C ASP A 32 7.73 7.54 -5.22
N ILE A 33 8.19 6.56 -4.43
CA ILE A 33 9.22 5.59 -4.85
C ILE A 33 8.74 4.81 -6.06
N LEU A 34 7.53 4.25 -6.01
CA LEU A 34 6.96 3.45 -7.10
C LEU A 34 6.85 4.26 -8.40
N ILE A 35 6.36 5.50 -8.34
CA ILE A 35 6.22 6.36 -9.52
C ILE A 35 7.59 6.70 -10.11
N LYS A 36 8.57 7.02 -9.25
CA LYS A 36 9.95 7.28 -9.68
C LYS A 36 10.56 6.08 -10.37
N ASP A 37 10.40 4.89 -9.80
CA ASP A 37 10.94 3.64 -10.34
C ASP A 37 10.28 3.33 -11.69
N LEU A 38 8.96 3.42 -11.81
CA LEU A 38 8.23 3.21 -13.08
C LEU A 38 8.63 4.22 -14.16
N GLY A 39 8.76 5.50 -13.81
CA GLY A 39 9.18 6.56 -14.73
C GLY A 39 10.59 6.33 -15.30
N SER A 40 11.45 5.59 -14.59
CA SER A 40 12.83 5.33 -14.99
C SER A 40 13.03 4.13 -15.92
N GLN A 41 12.05 3.22 -16.02
CA GLN A 41 12.26 1.89 -16.62
C GLN A 41 11.60 1.60 -17.98
N GLY A 42 11.00 2.59 -18.65
CA GLY A 42 10.40 2.38 -19.98
C GLY A 42 9.11 1.53 -19.94
N SER A 43 8.47 1.33 -21.09
CA SER A 43 7.03 1.02 -21.17
C SER A 43 6.57 -0.41 -20.79
N ARG A 44 7.43 -1.27 -20.24
CA ARG A 44 7.11 -2.69 -19.94
C ARG A 44 7.87 -3.29 -18.76
N SER A 45 8.13 -2.55 -17.68
CA SER A 45 8.73 -3.13 -16.47
C SER A 45 7.68 -3.75 -15.53
N MET A 46 8.11 -4.76 -14.77
CA MET A 46 7.38 -5.31 -13.64
C MET A 46 8.29 -5.22 -12.44
N GLU A 47 7.91 -4.39 -11.47
CA GLU A 47 8.64 -4.24 -10.21
C GLU A 47 8.06 -5.17 -9.15
N VAL A 48 8.94 -5.82 -8.39
CA VAL A 48 8.55 -6.68 -7.26
C VAL A 48 9.14 -6.12 -5.99
N TYR A 49 8.26 -5.69 -5.09
CA TYR A 49 8.62 -5.19 -3.77
C TYR A 49 8.26 -6.24 -2.72
N VAL A 50 9.23 -6.60 -1.87
CA VAL A 50 9.03 -7.54 -0.77
C VAL A 50 9.11 -6.76 0.54
N SER A 51 8.12 -6.96 1.40
CA SER A 51 8.00 -6.24 2.66
C SER A 51 7.32 -7.10 3.73
N HIS A 52 7.12 -6.55 4.92
CA HIS A 52 6.38 -7.20 5.99
C HIS A 52 4.87 -6.97 5.85
N ASP A 53 4.11 -7.93 6.37
CA ASP A 53 2.65 -7.96 6.42
C ASP A 53 2.00 -6.61 6.80
N THR A 54 2.50 -5.96 7.84
CA THR A 54 1.99 -4.69 8.37
C THR A 54 2.21 -3.53 7.40
N TRP A 55 3.33 -3.56 6.68
CA TRP A 55 3.64 -2.57 5.65
C TRP A 55 2.74 -2.76 4.43
N VAL A 56 2.56 -4.01 3.99
CA VAL A 56 1.60 -4.37 2.93
C VAL A 56 0.20 -3.90 3.30
N MET A 57 -0.21 -4.11 4.55
CA MET A 57 -1.51 -3.66 5.04
C MET A 57 -1.65 -2.12 5.01
N ALA A 58 -0.62 -1.37 5.41
CA ALA A 58 -0.66 0.09 5.32
C ALA A 58 -0.82 0.59 3.89
N LEU A 59 -0.18 -0.08 2.91
CA LEU A 59 -0.38 0.24 1.50
C LEU A 59 -1.81 -0.08 1.07
N MET A 60 -2.31 -1.29 1.31
CA MET A 60 -3.69 -1.67 0.94
C MET A 60 -4.74 -0.74 1.57
N TYR A 61 -4.54 -0.34 2.82
CA TYR A 61 -5.44 0.58 3.52
C TYR A 61 -5.48 1.97 2.88
N HIS A 62 -4.32 2.58 2.65
CA HIS A 62 -4.26 3.95 2.12
C HIS A 62 -4.45 4.03 0.62
N TRP A 63 -4.03 3.01 -0.13
CA TRP A 63 -4.09 2.99 -1.59
C TRP A 63 -5.46 2.54 -2.09
N PHE A 64 -6.09 1.57 -1.40
CA PHE A 64 -7.32 0.94 -1.86
C PHE A 64 -8.52 1.16 -0.93
N GLY A 65 -8.32 1.81 0.22
CA GLY A 65 -9.38 2.00 1.21
C GLY A 65 -9.79 0.70 1.91
N MET A 66 -8.94 -0.33 1.90
CA MET A 66 -9.25 -1.65 2.44
C MET A 66 -8.83 -1.79 3.90
N GLY A 67 -9.74 -2.20 4.77
CA GLY A 67 -9.40 -2.61 6.13
C GLY A 67 -8.61 -3.93 6.17
N PRO A 68 -7.98 -4.26 7.31
CA PRO A 68 -7.36 -5.56 7.50
C PRO A 68 -8.28 -6.74 7.17
N PRO A 69 -7.81 -7.74 6.41
CA PRO A 69 -8.58 -8.96 6.19
C PRO A 69 -8.75 -9.72 7.51
N ARG A 70 -9.81 -10.52 7.61
CA ARG A 70 -10.14 -11.27 8.84
C ARG A 70 -8.98 -12.15 9.33
N ASP A 71 -8.26 -12.77 8.40
CA ASP A 71 -7.17 -13.70 8.70
C ASP A 71 -5.77 -13.03 8.67
N TRP A 72 -5.72 -11.70 8.64
CA TRP A 72 -4.52 -10.90 8.42
C TRP A 72 -3.79 -11.23 7.10
N VAL A 73 -2.79 -10.42 6.75
CA VAL A 73 -1.94 -10.68 5.58
C VAL A 73 -1.02 -11.87 5.92
N ARG A 74 -1.12 -12.97 5.17
CA ARG A 74 -0.34 -14.20 5.40
C ARG A 74 1.00 -14.18 4.67
N PHE A 75 1.76 -15.25 4.86
CA PHE A 75 3.02 -15.44 4.15
C PHE A 75 2.81 -15.42 2.63
N MET A 76 3.59 -14.57 1.95
CA MET A 76 3.49 -14.30 0.50
C MET A 76 2.17 -13.68 0.01
N ASP A 77 1.30 -13.22 0.92
CA ASP A 77 0.17 -12.39 0.53
C ASP A 77 0.66 -10.99 0.12
N GLY A 78 -0.16 -10.34 -0.70
CA GLY A 78 0.10 -9.01 -1.20
C GLY A 78 -0.93 -8.60 -2.23
N PHE A 79 -0.51 -7.73 -3.13
CA PHE A 79 -1.34 -7.27 -4.23
C PHE A 79 -0.49 -7.02 -5.46
N VAL A 80 -1.11 -7.11 -6.63
CA VAL A 80 -0.55 -6.62 -7.88
C VAL A 80 -1.24 -5.31 -8.22
N LEU A 81 -0.45 -4.28 -8.53
CA LEU A 81 -0.96 -2.98 -8.96
C LEU A 81 -0.61 -2.76 -10.43
N GLN A 82 -1.62 -2.42 -11.23
CA GLN A 82 -1.44 -1.97 -12.59
C GLN A 82 -1.89 -0.51 -12.73
N ILE A 83 -0.96 0.36 -13.13
CA ILE A 83 -1.23 1.77 -13.37
C ILE A 83 -1.58 2.00 -14.84
N LYS A 84 -2.75 2.59 -15.12
CA LYS A 84 -3.20 2.98 -16.47
C LYS A 84 -3.72 4.41 -16.46
N GLY A 85 -2.81 5.37 -16.63
CA GLY A 85 -3.15 6.80 -16.58
C GLY A 85 -3.70 7.19 -15.20
N PRO A 86 -4.88 7.84 -15.09
CA PRO A 86 -5.42 8.30 -13.81
C PRO A 86 -6.13 7.19 -13.00
N LYS A 87 -6.05 5.94 -13.46
CA LYS A 87 -6.73 4.79 -12.84
C LYS A 87 -5.73 3.72 -12.49
N PHE A 88 -6.06 3.02 -11.41
CA PHE A 88 -5.36 1.82 -10.98
C PHE A 88 -6.28 0.62 -11.04
N LYS A 89 -5.68 -0.52 -11.35
CA LYS A 89 -6.30 -1.81 -11.16
C LYS A 89 -5.47 -2.58 -10.14
N ALA A 90 -6.09 -2.95 -9.03
CA ALA A 90 -5.47 -3.76 -8.00
C ALA A 90 -6.01 -5.19 -8.08
N PHE A 91 -5.12 -6.16 -7.95
CA PHE A 91 -5.47 -7.57 -7.83
C PHE A 91 -5.00 -8.04 -6.45
N THR A 92 -5.94 -8.45 -5.62
CA THR A 92 -5.68 -9.10 -4.33
C THR A 92 -6.05 -10.57 -4.46
N GLY A 93 -5.75 -11.39 -3.43
CA GLY A 93 -6.11 -12.81 -3.45
C GLY A 93 -7.60 -13.09 -3.69
N ASP A 94 -8.47 -12.18 -3.26
CA ASP A 94 -9.93 -12.37 -3.28
C ASP A 94 -10.66 -11.49 -4.29
N SER A 95 -10.00 -10.50 -4.90
CA SER A 95 -10.71 -9.46 -5.66
C SER A 95 -9.85 -8.76 -6.71
N GLU A 96 -10.52 -8.37 -7.79
CA GLU A 96 -10.03 -7.38 -8.74
C GLU A 96 -10.77 -6.06 -8.48
N ILE A 97 -10.03 -4.97 -8.30
CA ILE A 97 -10.58 -3.68 -7.89
C ILE A 97 -10.11 -2.60 -8.86
N ASP A 98 -11.06 -1.99 -9.55
CA ASP A 98 -10.84 -0.77 -10.34
C ASP A 98 -11.00 0.45 -9.43
N LEU A 99 -9.94 1.25 -9.30
CA LEU A 99 -9.87 2.37 -8.37
C LEU A 99 -9.39 3.65 -9.04
N HIS A 100 -9.87 4.77 -8.53
CA HIS A 100 -9.26 6.07 -8.79
C HIS A 100 -8.02 6.24 -7.92
N LEU A 101 -7.01 6.93 -8.46
CA LEU A 101 -5.89 7.44 -7.68
C LEU A 101 -6.40 8.18 -6.42
N PRO A 102 -5.83 7.91 -5.24
CA PRO A 102 -6.05 8.76 -4.08
C PRO A 102 -5.72 10.21 -4.43
N HIS A 103 -6.47 11.18 -3.88
CA HIS A 103 -6.32 12.61 -4.21
C HIS A 103 -4.91 13.17 -3.97
N TRP A 104 -4.13 12.53 -3.09
CA TRP A 104 -2.76 12.91 -2.76
C TRP A 104 -1.71 12.23 -3.65
N TRP A 105 -2.10 11.23 -4.43
CA TRP A 105 -1.18 10.48 -5.29
C TRP A 105 -1.07 11.22 -6.62
N SER A 106 0.07 11.91 -6.81
CA SER A 106 0.40 12.62 -8.05
C SER A 106 1.33 11.73 -8.89
N PRO A 107 0.82 11.02 -9.92
CA PRO A 107 1.66 10.23 -10.82
C PRO A 107 2.55 11.09 -11.72
#